data_AF-A0A8X8BCH1-F1
#
_entry.id   AF-A0A8X8BCH1-F1
#
_cell.length_a   1.000
_cell.length_b   1.000
_cell.length_c   1.000
_cell.angle_alpha   90.00
_cell.angle_beta   90.00
_cell.angle_gamma   90.00
#
_symmetry.space_group_name_H-M   'P 1'
#
loop_
_entity.id
_entity.type
_entity.pdbx_description
1 polymer ?
#
loop_
_entity_poly.entity_id
_entity_poly.type
_entity_poly.pdbx_seq_one_letter_code
_entity_poly.pdbx_strand_id
1 'polypeptide(L)'
;MTLSVPDITPAAMQKAKDTKFAEWCKDYINDATQFYTFPLWMLDFVQGPRRSYRSWPIYHTRGYTFHTHNHGQNKKTQHYGVCVTGTNETDYYGLIQEIMMVEYHGDVGLKVMVFKCSWFDTTENRGMRIHPFGLVDVSPRRQYAKYDPFVIVIKHVLFLIHRYVDNQSMTGGHVQKSFLEEYEKCQKLL
;
A
#
# COMPACT_ATOMS: atom_id res chain seq x y z
N MET A 1 25.39 18.07 -3.78
CA MET A 1 26.01 17.81 -5.10
C MET A 1 25.60 16.41 -5.53
N THR A 2 24.68 16.29 -6.48
CA THR A 2 24.34 14.99 -7.09
C THR A 2 25.44 14.64 -8.07
N LEU A 3 26.22 13.60 -7.78
CA LEU A 3 27.20 13.04 -8.71
C LEU A 3 26.45 12.57 -9.96
N SER A 4 26.51 13.36 -11.04
CA SER A 4 26.03 12.93 -12.35
C SER A 4 27.02 11.89 -12.87
N VAL A 5 26.65 10.62 -12.78
CA VAL A 5 27.37 9.55 -13.48
C VAL A 5 27.22 9.84 -14.98
N PRO A 6 28.32 10.03 -15.73
CA PRO A 6 28.22 10.26 -17.17
C PRO A 6 27.48 9.07 -17.81
N ASP A 7 26.58 9.35 -18.75
CA ASP A 7 25.92 8.37 -19.64
C ASP A 7 24.66 7.64 -19.14
N ILE A 8 24.16 7.87 -17.91
CA ILE A 8 22.90 7.25 -17.47
C ILE A 8 21.75 8.26 -17.52
N THR A 9 20.79 8.02 -18.43
CA THR A 9 19.56 8.82 -18.48
C THR A 9 18.70 8.60 -17.23
N PRO A 10 17.88 9.58 -16.80
CA PRO A 10 16.97 9.41 -15.66
C PRO A 10 16.05 8.18 -15.77
N ALA A 11 15.59 7.86 -16.99
CA ALA A 11 14.77 6.69 -17.25
C ALA A 11 15.55 5.37 -17.08
N ALA A 12 16.80 5.33 -17.55
CA ALA A 12 17.67 4.17 -17.35
C ALA A 12 18.00 3.98 -15.86
N MET A 13 18.24 5.08 -15.14
CA MET A 13 18.45 5.05 -13.69
C MET A 13 17.21 4.52 -12.95
N GLN A 14 16.01 4.98 -13.30
CA GLN A 14 14.77 4.50 -12.70
C GLN A 14 14.56 3.00 -12.96
N LYS A 15 14.75 2.55 -14.21
CA LYS A 15 14.67 1.13 -14.57
C LYS A 15 15.68 0.28 -13.79
N ALA A 16 16.90 0.78 -13.60
CA ALA A 16 17.91 0.10 -12.81
C ALA A 16 17.49 -0.01 -11.34
N LYS A 17 16.93 1.06 -10.75
CA LYS A 17 16.37 1.01 -9.40
C LYS A 17 15.25 -0.03 -9.29
N ASP A 18 14.31 -0.03 -10.23
CA ASP A 18 13.15 -0.92 -10.17
C ASP A 18 13.51 -2.41 -10.35
N THR A 19 14.60 -2.70 -11.07
CA THR A 19 14.95 -4.09 -11.44
C THR A 19 16.18 -4.64 -10.73
N LYS A 20 17.10 -3.79 -10.30
CA LYS A 20 18.41 -4.19 -9.75
C LYS A 20 18.62 -3.80 -8.31
N PHE A 21 17.78 -2.94 -7.74
CA PHE A 21 17.99 -2.47 -6.36
C PHE A 21 18.04 -3.60 -5.34
N ALA A 22 17.14 -4.59 -5.43
CA ALA A 22 17.10 -5.69 -4.46
C ALA A 22 18.38 -6.55 -4.50
N GLU A 23 18.87 -6.87 -5.70
CA GLU A 23 20.11 -7.62 -5.93
C GLU A 23 21.32 -6.82 -5.43
N TRP A 24 21.44 -5.56 -5.84
CA TRP A 24 22.49 -4.66 -5.39
C TRP A 24 22.52 -4.46 -3.86
N CYS A 25 21.35 -4.28 -3.23
CA CYS A 25 21.24 -4.08 -1.79
C CYS A 25 21.71 -5.32 -1.02
N LYS A 26 21.35 -6.52 -1.51
CA LYS A 26 21.82 -7.78 -0.98
C LYS A 26 23.33 -7.90 -1.07
N ASP A 27 23.89 -7.69 -2.25
CA ASP A 27 25.34 -7.81 -2.47
C ASP A 27 26.10 -6.79 -1.62
N TYR A 28 25.65 -5.54 -1.59
CA TYR A 28 26.23 -4.48 -0.77
C TYR A 28 26.25 -4.84 0.72
N ILE A 29 25.12 -5.29 1.28
CA ILE A 29 25.07 -5.64 2.71
C ILE A 29 25.95 -6.85 3.01
N ASN A 30 25.96 -7.86 2.14
CA ASN A 30 26.84 -9.03 2.31
C ASN A 30 28.33 -8.64 2.29
N ASP A 31 28.76 -7.81 1.35
CA ASP A 31 30.14 -7.34 1.28
C ASP A 31 30.49 -6.44 2.49
N ALA A 32 29.57 -5.55 2.86
CA ALA A 32 29.73 -4.65 3.99
C ALA A 32 29.84 -5.38 5.34
N THR A 33 29.36 -6.63 5.46
CA THR A 33 29.53 -7.44 6.69
C THR A 33 30.99 -7.67 7.07
N GLN A 34 31.91 -7.54 6.11
CA GLN A 34 33.36 -7.63 6.37
C GLN A 34 33.87 -6.45 7.21
N PHE A 35 33.18 -5.31 7.15
CA PHE A 35 33.61 -4.04 7.77
C PHE A 35 32.65 -3.55 8.85
N TYR A 36 31.38 -3.95 8.79
CA TYR A 36 30.33 -3.45 9.67
C TYR A 36 29.48 -4.59 10.22
N THR A 37 29.00 -4.42 11.45
CA THR A 37 28.00 -5.33 12.03
C THR A 37 26.60 -4.81 11.73
N PHE A 38 25.78 -5.67 11.13
CA PHE A 38 24.37 -5.38 10.88
C PHE A 38 23.48 -6.17 11.85
N PRO A 39 22.29 -5.64 12.19
CA PRO A 39 21.33 -6.40 12.97
C PRO A 39 20.84 -7.62 12.17
N LEU A 40 20.60 -8.75 12.85
CA LEU A 40 20.21 -10.01 12.21
C LEU A 40 19.00 -9.87 11.29
N TRP A 41 18.01 -9.06 11.65
CA TRP A 41 16.83 -8.83 10.81
C TRP A 41 17.20 -8.26 9.44
N MET A 42 18.25 -7.43 9.37
CA MET A 42 18.68 -6.85 8.10
C MET A 42 19.37 -7.90 7.23
N LEU A 43 20.18 -8.77 7.84
CA LEU A 43 20.83 -9.88 7.17
C LEU A 43 19.81 -10.88 6.60
N ASP A 44 18.76 -11.19 7.36
CA ASP A 44 17.63 -12.04 6.92
C ASP A 44 16.81 -11.36 5.82
N PHE A 45 16.51 -10.06 5.97
CA PHE A 45 15.71 -9.28 5.03
C PHE A 45 16.33 -9.26 3.63
N VAL A 46 17.66 -9.04 3.53
CA VAL A 46 18.33 -8.96 2.22
C VAL A 46 18.40 -10.28 1.48
N GLN A 47 18.21 -11.43 2.16
CA GLN A 47 18.10 -12.71 1.46
C GLN A 47 16.80 -12.83 0.65
N GLY A 48 15.84 -11.96 0.93
CA GLY A 48 14.55 -11.92 0.28
C GLY A 48 13.53 -12.86 0.92
N PRO A 49 12.25 -12.70 0.52
CA PRO A 49 11.17 -13.51 1.04
C PRO A 49 11.21 -14.95 0.51
N ARG A 50 10.60 -15.86 1.27
CA ARG A 50 10.28 -17.20 0.80
C ARG A 50 9.33 -17.11 -0.39
N ARG A 51 9.45 -18.03 -1.34
CA ARG A 51 8.57 -18.15 -2.52
C ARG A 51 7.19 -18.74 -2.21
N SER A 52 6.72 -18.54 -0.98
CA SER A 52 5.45 -19.01 -0.47
C SER A 52 4.87 -17.95 0.44
N TYR A 53 3.56 -17.79 0.41
CA TYR A 53 2.84 -16.89 1.29
C TYR A 53 1.63 -17.62 1.88
N ARG A 54 1.13 -17.08 2.98
CA ARG A 54 -0.17 -17.45 3.55
C ARG A 54 -1.14 -16.32 3.32
N SER A 55 -2.42 -16.62 3.10
CA SER A 55 -3.44 -15.59 2.92
C SER A 55 -4.64 -15.80 3.83
N TRP A 56 -5.31 -14.70 4.17
CA TRP A 56 -6.48 -14.70 5.05
C TRP A 56 -7.58 -13.76 4.52
N PRO A 57 -8.86 -14.06 4.80
CA PRO A 57 -9.95 -13.17 4.45
C PRO A 57 -10.06 -11.93 5.34
N ILE A 58 -9.42 -11.97 6.52
CA ILE A 58 -9.46 -10.92 7.55
C ILE A 58 -8.06 -10.73 8.13
N TYR A 59 -7.68 -9.49 8.42
CA TYR A 59 -6.47 -9.16 9.16
C TYR A 59 -6.71 -8.02 10.14
N HIS A 60 -6.19 -8.16 11.37
CA HIS A 60 -6.32 -7.16 12.42
C HIS A 60 -4.95 -6.56 12.73
N THR A 61 -4.85 -5.23 12.76
CA THR A 61 -3.61 -4.54 13.17
C THR A 61 -3.90 -3.14 13.68
N ARG A 62 -3.22 -2.71 14.75
CA ARG A 62 -3.29 -1.35 15.30
C ARG A 62 -4.73 -0.82 15.50
N GLY A 63 -5.66 -1.65 15.95
CA GLY A 63 -7.08 -1.28 16.16
C GLY A 63 -7.93 -1.30 14.90
N TYR A 64 -7.35 -1.61 13.74
CA TYR A 64 -8.03 -1.72 12.47
C TYR A 64 -8.31 -3.17 12.11
N THR A 65 -9.42 -3.38 11.40
CA THR A 65 -9.78 -4.66 10.79
C THR A 65 -9.84 -4.46 9.30
N PHE A 66 -9.15 -5.32 8.56
CA PHE A 66 -9.13 -5.35 7.11
C PHE A 66 -9.81 -6.63 6.65
N HIS A 67 -10.67 -6.53 5.65
CA HIS A 67 -11.28 -7.65 4.95
C HIS A 67 -10.76 -7.71 3.52
N THR A 68 -10.71 -8.89 2.94
CA THR A 68 -10.73 -8.99 1.48
C THR A 68 -12.10 -8.53 0.97
N HIS A 69 -12.12 -7.97 -0.23
CA HIS A 69 -13.33 -7.51 -0.90
C HIS A 69 -14.38 -8.63 -0.96
N ASN A 70 -13.95 -9.83 -1.38
CA ASN A 70 -14.82 -11.00 -1.46
C ASN A 70 -15.47 -11.34 -0.11
N HIS A 71 -14.72 -11.23 1.00
CA HIS A 71 -15.23 -11.51 2.33
C HIS A 71 -16.16 -10.40 2.87
N GLY A 72 -15.86 -9.14 2.56
CA GLY A 72 -16.54 -7.99 3.14
C GLY A 72 -17.69 -7.42 2.31
N GLN A 73 -17.79 -7.72 1.02
CA GLN A 73 -18.70 -7.03 0.09
C GLN A 73 -20.19 -7.08 0.50
N ASN A 74 -20.62 -8.13 1.19
CA ASN A 74 -22.01 -8.33 1.62
C ASN A 74 -22.27 -7.90 3.08
N LYS A 75 -21.25 -7.36 3.77
CA LYS A 75 -21.38 -6.91 5.17
C LYS A 75 -21.85 -5.46 5.24
N LYS A 76 -22.42 -5.09 6.40
CA LYS A 76 -22.89 -3.72 6.68
C LYS A 76 -21.75 -2.69 6.63
N THR A 77 -20.58 -3.04 7.17
CA THR A 77 -19.37 -2.19 7.15
C THR A 77 -18.35 -2.75 6.18
N GLN A 78 -17.78 -1.88 5.35
CA GLN A 78 -16.84 -2.27 4.29
C GLN A 78 -15.41 -1.96 4.74
N HIS A 79 -14.75 -2.98 5.26
CA HIS A 79 -13.39 -2.90 5.80
C HIS A 79 -12.31 -3.32 4.77
N TYR A 80 -12.60 -3.17 3.48
CA TYR A 80 -11.75 -3.63 2.39
C TYR A 80 -11.25 -2.49 1.49
N GLY A 81 -11.52 -1.24 1.86
CA GLY A 81 -10.97 -0.06 1.20
C GLY A 81 -9.60 0.31 1.76
N VAL A 82 -8.70 0.77 0.88
CA VAL A 82 -7.40 1.32 1.26
C VAL A 82 -7.14 2.62 0.53
N CYS A 83 -6.37 3.50 1.17
CA CYS A 83 -5.80 4.68 0.57
C CYS A 83 -4.30 4.71 0.84
N VAL A 84 -3.52 4.98 -0.19
CA VAL A 84 -2.06 5.11 -0.09
C VAL A 84 -1.66 6.42 -0.71
N THR A 85 -1.00 7.28 0.05
CA THR A 85 -0.40 8.50 -0.49
C THR A 85 0.90 8.12 -1.21
N GLY A 86 0.96 8.37 -2.51
CA GLY A 86 2.15 8.14 -3.32
C GLY A 86 3.23 9.20 -3.09
N THR A 87 4.38 9.00 -3.75
CA THR A 87 5.54 9.90 -3.63
C THR A 87 5.27 11.33 -4.12
N ASN A 88 4.27 11.51 -4.98
CA ASN A 88 3.87 12.80 -5.53
C ASN A 88 2.72 13.43 -4.73
N GLU A 89 2.53 13.02 -3.47
CA GLU A 89 1.45 13.47 -2.57
C GLU A 89 0.04 13.17 -3.09
N THR A 90 -0.06 12.32 -4.12
CA THR A 90 -1.34 11.88 -4.68
C THR A 90 -1.88 10.70 -3.89
N ASP A 91 -3.11 10.82 -3.41
CA ASP A 91 -3.82 9.72 -2.75
C ASP A 91 -4.34 8.70 -3.79
N TYR A 92 -3.98 7.43 -3.60
CA TYR A 92 -4.45 6.30 -4.41
C TYR A 92 -5.44 5.46 -3.63
N TYR A 93 -6.61 5.21 -4.23
CA TYR A 93 -7.70 4.47 -3.60
C TYR A 93 -7.85 3.09 -4.22
N GLY A 94 -8.02 2.06 -3.40
CA GLY A 94 -8.14 0.69 -3.87
C GLY A 94 -8.99 -0.20 -2.99
N LEU A 95 -9.30 -1.39 -3.51
CA LEU A 95 -9.98 -2.45 -2.79
C LEU A 95 -9.01 -3.61 -2.56
N ILE A 96 -8.94 -4.09 -1.31
CA ILE A 96 -8.13 -5.25 -0.93
C ILE A 96 -8.73 -6.49 -1.58
N GLN A 97 -8.01 -7.09 -2.50
CA GLN A 97 -8.39 -8.36 -3.12
C GLN A 97 -7.84 -9.54 -2.33
N GLU A 98 -6.62 -9.41 -1.81
CA GLU A 98 -5.94 -10.46 -1.07
C GLU A 98 -5.10 -9.87 0.05
N ILE A 99 -5.09 -10.55 1.21
CA ILE A 99 -4.23 -10.22 2.34
C ILE A 99 -3.25 -11.36 2.51
N MET A 100 -1.96 -11.08 2.37
CA MET A 100 -0.90 -12.07 2.38
C MET A 100 0.10 -11.80 3.49
N MET A 101 0.60 -12.85 4.14
CA MET A 101 1.81 -12.82 4.95
C MET A 101 2.92 -13.50 4.19
N VAL A 102 3.99 -12.76 3.99
CA VAL A 102 5.22 -13.24 3.38
C VAL A 102 6.25 -13.42 4.48
N GLU A 103 6.83 -14.61 4.56
CA GLU A 103 7.89 -14.92 5.51
C GLU A 103 9.25 -14.77 4.83
N TYR A 104 10.26 -14.34 5.56
CA TYR A 104 11.65 -14.31 5.10
C TYR A 104 12.40 -15.53 5.61
N HIS A 105 13.51 -15.84 4.95
CA HIS A 105 14.46 -16.84 5.44
C HIS A 105 15.22 -16.29 6.65
N GLY A 106 15.79 -17.20 7.45
CA GLY A 106 16.65 -16.85 8.59
C GLY A 106 16.00 -16.99 9.96
N ASP A 107 16.80 -16.71 10.99
CA ASP A 107 16.50 -17.07 12.38
C ASP A 107 15.58 -16.07 13.08
N VAL A 108 15.47 -14.84 12.57
CA VAL A 108 14.60 -13.80 13.16
C VAL A 108 13.12 -14.11 12.91
N GLY A 109 12.82 -14.95 11.91
CA GLY A 109 11.44 -15.29 11.57
C GLY A 109 10.64 -14.08 11.09
N LEU A 110 11.29 -13.21 10.31
CA LEU A 110 10.68 -11.99 9.78
C LEU A 110 9.44 -12.28 8.93
N LYS A 111 8.37 -11.53 9.20
CA LYS A 111 7.07 -11.66 8.55
C LYS A 111 6.58 -10.29 8.14
N VAL A 112 6.11 -10.19 6.91
CA VAL A 112 5.62 -8.95 6.31
C VAL A 112 4.21 -9.17 5.80
N MET A 113 3.30 -8.29 6.19
CA MET A 113 1.94 -8.28 5.65
C MET A 113 1.89 -7.43 4.39
N VAL A 114 1.37 -8.01 3.32
CA VAL A 114 1.22 -7.40 2.00
C VAL A 114 -0.24 -7.50 1.59
N PHE A 115 -0.83 -6.39 1.16
CA PHE A 115 -2.15 -6.37 0.55
C PHE A 115 -2.01 -6.31 -0.96
N LYS A 116 -2.73 -7.18 -1.65
CA LYS A 116 -2.96 -7.06 -3.09
C LYS A 116 -4.24 -6.27 -3.30
N CYS A 117 -4.15 -5.17 -4.02
CA CYS A 117 -5.23 -4.22 -4.21
C CYS A 117 -5.59 -4.07 -5.69
N SER A 118 -6.88 -3.89 -5.96
CA SER A 118 -7.35 -3.34 -7.23
C SER A 118 -7.48 -1.82 -7.08
N TRP A 119 -6.76 -1.06 -7.89
CA TRP A 119 -6.69 0.40 -7.77
C TRP A 119 -7.67 1.10 -8.69
N PHE A 120 -8.35 2.12 -8.18
CA PHE A 120 -9.21 2.99 -8.97
C PHE A 120 -8.40 4.02 -9.76
N ASP A 121 -8.92 4.43 -10.91
CA ASP A 121 -8.35 5.53 -11.69
C ASP A 121 -8.56 6.86 -10.95
N THR A 122 -7.47 7.45 -10.44
CA THR A 122 -7.52 8.72 -9.70
C THR A 122 -7.44 9.95 -10.59
N THR A 123 -7.61 9.81 -11.91
CA THR A 123 -7.70 10.96 -12.82
C THR A 123 -8.92 11.82 -12.47
N GLU A 124 -8.67 13.06 -12.05
CA GLU A 124 -9.70 14.02 -11.65
C GLU A 124 -10.72 14.24 -12.77
N ASN A 125 -12.01 14.34 -12.42
CA ASN A 125 -13.14 14.50 -13.35
C ASN A 125 -13.35 13.34 -14.35
N ARG A 126 -12.59 12.25 -14.22
CA ARG A 126 -12.74 11.06 -15.08
C ARG A 126 -13.05 9.82 -14.26
N GLY A 127 -12.21 9.50 -13.29
CA GLY A 127 -12.34 8.33 -12.41
C GLY A 127 -12.53 8.70 -10.93
N MET A 128 -12.28 9.95 -10.57
CA MET A 128 -12.40 10.44 -9.21
C MET A 128 -13.03 11.83 -9.16
N ARG A 129 -13.84 12.09 -8.13
CA ARG A 129 -14.37 13.42 -7.81
C ARG A 129 -14.12 13.72 -6.34
N ILE A 130 -13.50 14.87 -6.07
CA ILE A 130 -13.28 15.36 -4.71
C ILE A 130 -14.31 16.45 -4.43
N HIS A 131 -15.02 16.33 -3.30
CA HIS A 131 -15.98 17.33 -2.85
C HIS A 131 -15.32 18.32 -1.88
N PRO A 132 -15.87 19.54 -1.72
CA PRO A 132 -15.30 20.57 -0.84
C PRO A 132 -15.07 20.15 0.63
N PHE A 133 -15.73 19.09 1.10
CA PHE A 133 -15.60 18.56 2.46
C PHE A 133 -14.65 17.36 2.57
N GLY A 134 -13.85 17.07 1.55
CA GLY A 134 -12.89 15.96 1.54
C GLY A 134 -13.51 14.58 1.25
N LEU A 135 -14.80 14.50 0.92
CA LEU A 135 -15.42 13.29 0.39
C LEU A 135 -14.86 13.00 -1.01
N VAL A 136 -14.50 11.74 -1.27
CA VAL A 136 -13.91 11.31 -2.55
C VAL A 136 -14.80 10.23 -3.18
N ASP A 137 -15.34 10.51 -4.35
CA ASP A 137 -16.07 9.51 -5.11
C ASP A 137 -15.14 8.88 -6.13
N VAL A 138 -15.11 7.55 -6.17
CA VAL A 138 -14.31 6.78 -7.12
C VAL A 138 -15.22 5.98 -8.03
N SER A 139 -14.93 5.99 -9.33
CA SER A 139 -15.72 5.24 -10.30
C SER A 139 -15.38 3.75 -10.23
N PRO A 140 -16.32 2.86 -9.87
CA PRO A 140 -16.04 1.43 -9.82
C PRO A 140 -15.70 0.83 -11.18
N ARG A 141 -16.12 1.50 -12.26
CA ARG A 141 -15.91 1.09 -13.65
C ARG A 141 -14.53 1.45 -14.18
N ARG A 142 -13.76 2.28 -13.47
CA ARG A 142 -12.43 2.73 -13.89
C ARG A 142 -11.39 2.28 -12.89
N GLN A 143 -10.65 1.25 -13.26
CA GLN A 143 -9.53 0.72 -12.50
C GLN A 143 -8.27 0.79 -13.34
N TYR A 144 -7.11 0.96 -12.70
CA TYR A 144 -5.84 0.87 -13.40
C TYR A 144 -5.59 -0.56 -13.87
N ALA A 145 -5.32 -0.74 -15.16
CA ALA A 145 -5.01 -2.05 -15.74
C ALA A 145 -3.59 -2.54 -15.41
N LYS A 146 -2.65 -1.63 -15.10
CA LYS A 146 -1.20 -1.92 -15.03
C LYS A 146 -0.48 -1.19 -13.88
N TYR A 147 -1.13 -1.05 -12.73
CA TYR A 147 -0.47 -0.50 -11.54
C TYR A 147 0.09 -1.63 -10.66
N ASP A 148 1.12 -1.35 -9.87
CA ASP A 148 1.63 -2.30 -8.89
C ASP A 148 0.53 -2.60 -7.85
N PRO A 149 0.02 -3.84 -7.76
CA PRO A 149 -1.10 -4.13 -6.88
C PRO A 149 -0.68 -4.24 -5.41
N PHE A 150 0.60 -4.21 -5.06
CA PHE A 150 1.05 -4.57 -3.72
C PHE A 150 1.32 -3.37 -2.81
N VAL A 151 0.79 -3.43 -1.59
CA VAL A 151 1.07 -2.47 -0.52
C VAL A 151 1.62 -3.21 0.69
N ILE A 152 2.72 -2.72 1.25
CA ILE A 152 3.25 -3.25 2.51
C ILE A 152 2.61 -2.51 3.69
N VAL A 153 2.13 -3.26 4.68
CA VAL A 153 1.49 -2.70 5.87
C VAL A 153 2.55 -2.23 6.88
N ILE A 154 3.24 -1.13 6.58
CA ILE A 154 4.26 -0.53 7.48
C ILE A 154 3.82 0.86 7.97
N LYS A 155 3.39 1.71 7.03
CA LYS A 155 2.95 3.08 7.28
C LYS A 155 1.67 3.36 6.49
N HIS A 156 0.75 4.12 7.11
CA HIS A 156 -0.42 4.79 6.53
C HIS A 156 -1.80 4.11 6.65
N VAL A 157 -2.81 4.97 6.45
CA VAL A 157 -4.07 5.18 7.19
C VAL A 157 -5.26 4.45 6.55
N LEU A 158 -6.13 3.85 7.38
CA LEU A 158 -7.36 3.15 6.97
C LEU A 158 -8.49 4.13 6.60
N PHE A 159 -9.30 3.77 5.60
CA PHE A 159 -10.62 4.36 5.35
C PHE A 159 -11.72 3.34 5.61
N LEU A 160 -12.83 3.78 6.23
CA LEU A 160 -14.10 3.05 6.25
C LEU A 160 -14.89 3.45 5.00
N ILE A 161 -15.19 2.50 4.10
CA ILE A 161 -16.16 2.76 3.03
C ILE A 161 -17.57 2.62 3.64
N HIS A 162 -18.35 3.70 3.64
CA HIS A 162 -19.78 3.65 3.95
C HIS A 162 -20.56 3.55 2.64
N ARG A 163 -21.45 2.56 2.52
CA ARG A 163 -22.47 2.59 1.45
C ARG A 163 -23.49 3.67 1.80
N TYR A 164 -23.61 4.70 0.97
CA TYR A 164 -24.83 5.51 0.87
C TYR A 164 -25.51 5.17 -0.47
N VAL A 165 -26.82 4.90 -0.43
CA VAL A 165 -27.65 4.71 -1.62
C VAL A 165 -28.33 6.04 -1.86
N ASP A 166 -27.77 6.86 -2.75
CA ASP A 166 -28.44 8.10 -3.16
C ASP A 166 -29.40 7.82 -4.32
N ASN A 167 -30.61 8.37 -4.23
CA ASN A 167 -31.75 8.05 -5.10
C ASN A 167 -31.68 8.76 -6.48
N GLN A 168 -30.48 9.17 -6.91
CA GLN A 168 -30.23 9.80 -8.21
C GLN A 168 -29.07 9.10 -8.94
N SER A 169 -29.42 8.05 -9.68
CA SER A 169 -28.83 7.66 -10.98
C SER A 169 -27.30 7.55 -11.14
N MET A 170 -26.53 7.26 -10.08
CA MET A 170 -25.18 6.71 -10.25
C MET A 170 -24.93 5.50 -9.35
N THR A 171 -24.84 4.33 -9.97
CA THR A 171 -24.37 3.07 -9.36
C THR A 171 -22.84 3.13 -9.14
N GLY A 172 -22.40 4.00 -8.21
CA GLY A 172 -20.99 4.24 -7.87
C GLY A 172 -20.72 4.07 -6.37
N GLY A 173 -19.55 3.54 -6.00
CA GLY A 173 -19.10 3.48 -4.61
C GLY A 173 -18.53 4.84 -4.19
N HIS A 174 -18.98 5.37 -3.06
CA HIS A 174 -18.46 6.63 -2.49
C HIS A 174 -17.42 6.29 -1.42
N VAL A 175 -16.26 6.96 -1.43
CA VAL A 175 -15.21 6.80 -0.41
C VAL A 175 -15.17 8.06 0.45
N GLN A 176 -15.80 8.00 1.62
CA GLN A 176 -15.74 9.11 2.57
C GLN A 176 -14.43 9.07 3.34
N LYS A 177 -13.59 10.09 3.14
CA LYS A 177 -12.51 10.47 4.07
C LYS A 177 -13.19 10.92 5.36
N SER A 178 -13.55 9.99 6.22
CA SER A 178 -13.97 10.34 7.58
C SER A 178 -12.77 11.03 8.24
N PHE A 179 -13.01 12.26 8.69
CA PHE A 179 -12.05 13.18 9.26
C PHE A 179 -11.12 12.46 10.26
N LEU A 180 -9.85 12.31 9.89
CA LEU A 180 -8.79 11.77 10.73
C LEU A 180 -7.85 12.86 11.26
N GLU A 181 -8.21 14.14 11.12
CA GLU A 181 -7.46 15.22 11.75
C GLU A 181 -7.72 15.32 13.27
N GLU A 182 -8.85 14.81 13.79
CA GLU A 182 -9.12 14.84 15.24
C GLU A 182 -8.42 13.72 16.01
N TYR A 183 -8.19 12.55 15.41
CA TYR A 183 -7.54 11.44 16.13
C TYR A 183 -6.01 11.61 16.24
N GLU A 184 -5.36 12.18 15.21
CA GLU A 184 -3.93 12.54 15.29
C GLU A 184 -3.67 13.75 16.21
N LYS A 185 -4.63 14.68 16.34
CA LYS A 185 -4.55 15.75 17.35
C LYS A 185 -4.65 15.20 18.77
N CYS A 186 -5.49 14.19 19.01
CA CYS A 186 -5.63 13.56 20.32
C CYS A 186 -4.43 12.68 20.71
N GLN A 187 -3.66 12.13 19.75
CA GLN A 187 -2.43 11.36 20.06
C GLN A 187 -1.16 12.21 20.23
N LYS A 188 -1.20 13.51 19.90
CA LYS A 188 -0.10 14.46 20.20
C LYS A 188 -0.23 15.12 21.58
N LEU A 189 -1.25 14.75 22.35
CA LEU A 189 -1.53 15.28 23.70
C LEU A 189 -1.50 14.19 24.80
N LEU A 190 -0.96 13.00 24.49
CA LEU A 190 -0.59 11.95 25.45
C LEU A 190 0.87 11.52 25.18
#